data_AF-A0A7S8ED50-F1
#
_entry.id   AF-A0A7S8ED50-F1
#
_cell.length_a   1.000
_cell.length_b   1.000
_cell.length_c   1.000
_cell.angle_alpha   90.00
_cell.angle_beta   90.00
_cell.angle_gamma   90.00
#
_symmetry.space_group_name_H-M   'P 1'
#
loop_
_entity.id
_entity.type
_entity.pdbx_description
1 polymer ?
#
loop_
_entity_poly.entity_id
_entity_poly.type
_entity_poly.pdbx_seq_one_letter_code
_entity_poly.pdbx_strand_id
1 'polypeptide(L)'
;MSKRRYDQPRNLREQGQALVEYMVLVPVTIGVLIAAGALGISIRIAYERVVEAIQLPEAGETCEMQDESQFSGPMTASLGDHSVDLVRRVYNEGDDVTTITYHVTNGGDPSISHWVLGIPSSVKILDSSEPYEWVSSDPSTGTSGIKFDTGYESQGSNPDDGNTEENTDPGNNGNNGNNGNNGNGNNNPATEEPTEEPTAEPTEEPTEEPTVEATPDPNNEVAPGVYAQDLDVCWFANNNNGGEYVWYIYNPNPSPLIQGQQKKVRFNWFTHKNNGNTNPIQFGNSYDQTNWHRQSTNTQGSYFTLEWFLWDNGFVRDLGTKTIRATEEYRCHFYPNTPNYNTPPQAASQPTSVDVAFFAPQSIADTAALKRFEIGRMNTNDNPYDVRATARDIVLLVSGEYEFEAGEVSIKAGQEVHRSTITLPVRQTTDDDCE
;
A
#
# COMPACT_ATOMS: atom_id res chain seq x y z
N MET A 1 68.91 -67.48 3.04
CA MET A 1 68.54 -66.42 4.01
C MET A 1 67.47 -65.54 3.37
N SER A 2 66.25 -65.53 3.90
CA SER A 2 65.14 -64.72 3.34
C SER A 2 64.90 -63.49 4.23
N LYS A 3 64.93 -62.30 3.63
CA LYS A 3 64.87 -61.01 4.32
C LYS A 3 63.43 -60.49 4.29
N ARG A 4 62.62 -60.86 5.30
CA ARG A 4 61.24 -60.35 5.45
C ARG A 4 61.30 -58.82 5.63
N ARG A 5 60.58 -58.08 4.78
CA ARG A 5 60.24 -56.67 5.04
C ARG A 5 59.07 -56.66 6.02
N TYR A 6 59.11 -55.76 6.99
CA TYR A 6 57.93 -55.39 7.77
C TYR A 6 57.28 -54.19 7.10
N ASP A 7 56.05 -54.34 6.65
CA ASP A 7 55.22 -53.19 6.28
C ASP A 7 54.74 -52.51 7.56
N GLN A 8 54.98 -51.20 7.68
CA GLN A 8 54.40 -50.41 8.75
C GLN A 8 52.93 -50.07 8.42
N PRO A 9 51.99 -50.21 9.38
CA PRO A 9 50.62 -49.79 9.17
C PRO A 9 50.56 -48.27 9.01
N ARG A 10 50.03 -47.80 7.88
CA ARG A 10 49.81 -46.37 7.65
C ARG A 10 48.62 -45.85 8.46
N ASN A 11 48.82 -44.67 9.05
CA ASN A 11 47.81 -43.64 9.30
C ASN A 11 46.59 -43.98 10.17
N LEU A 12 46.83 -44.19 11.47
CA LEU A 12 45.86 -43.82 12.52
C LEU A 12 45.61 -42.29 12.61
N ARG A 13 46.49 -41.46 12.02
CA ARG A 13 46.43 -40.00 12.11
C ARG A 13 45.40 -39.35 11.17
N GLU A 14 45.04 -40.01 10.06
CA GLU A 14 44.07 -39.49 9.08
C GLU A 14 42.61 -39.72 9.54
N GLN A 15 42.34 -40.75 10.34
CA GLN A 15 41.00 -41.01 10.87
C GLN A 15 40.54 -39.98 11.93
N GLY A 16 41.48 -39.25 12.55
CA GLY A 16 41.17 -38.23 13.56
C GLY A 16 40.67 -36.89 12.99
N GLN A 17 41.01 -36.53 11.74
CA GLN A 17 40.62 -35.24 11.17
C GLN A 17 39.15 -35.22 10.73
N ALA A 18 38.64 -36.30 10.13
CA ALA A 18 37.26 -36.37 9.66
C ALA A 18 36.23 -36.12 10.78
N LEU A 19 36.49 -36.62 11.99
CA LEU A 19 35.59 -36.46 13.15
C LEU A 19 35.43 -35.00 13.59
N VAL A 20 36.46 -34.16 13.43
CA VAL A 20 36.40 -32.74 13.82
C VAL A 20 35.55 -31.94 12.83
N GLU A 21 35.61 -32.26 11.53
CA GLU A 21 34.81 -31.58 10.49
C GLU A 21 33.30 -31.85 10.67
N TYR A 22 32.91 -33.09 11.02
CA TYR A 22 31.50 -33.42 11.23
C TYR A 22 30.89 -32.83 12.52
N MET A 23 31.69 -32.54 13.56
CA MET A 23 31.15 -31.95 14.81
C MET A 23 30.58 -30.54 14.63
N VAL A 24 31.06 -29.76 13.66
CA VAL A 24 30.52 -28.43 13.34
C VAL A 24 29.36 -28.52 12.34
N LEU A 25 29.45 -29.44 11.38
CA LEU A 25 28.52 -29.52 10.26
C LEU A 25 27.14 -30.08 10.67
N VAL A 26 27.10 -31.07 11.57
CA VAL A 26 25.83 -31.70 12.02
C VAL A 26 24.90 -30.71 12.75
N PRO A 27 25.36 -29.92 13.76
CA PRO A 27 24.50 -28.94 14.44
C PRO A 27 23.97 -27.85 13.50
N VAL A 28 24.80 -27.35 12.57
CA VAL A 28 24.38 -26.34 11.59
C VAL A 28 23.28 -26.88 10.67
N THR A 29 23.43 -28.12 10.19
CA THR A 29 22.44 -28.76 9.32
C THR A 29 21.09 -28.95 10.04
N ILE A 30 21.11 -29.34 11.32
CA ILE A 30 19.92 -29.47 12.15
C ILE A 30 19.26 -28.09 12.39
N GLY A 31 20.05 -27.04 12.67
CA GLY A 31 19.55 -25.67 12.84
C GLY A 31 18.84 -25.14 11.61
N VAL A 32 19.40 -25.36 10.41
CA VAL A 32 18.77 -24.98 9.12
C VAL A 32 17.45 -25.72 8.91
N LEU A 33 17.38 -27.02 9.23
CA LEU A 33 16.14 -27.81 9.12
C LEU A 33 15.04 -27.33 10.09
N ILE A 34 15.40 -26.96 11.32
CA ILE A 34 14.46 -26.41 12.31
C ILE A 34 13.95 -25.04 11.85
N ALA A 35 14.82 -24.16 11.37
CA ALA A 35 14.44 -22.84 10.85
C ALA A 35 13.51 -22.95 9.62
N ALA A 36 13.83 -23.85 8.68
CA ALA A 36 12.96 -24.12 7.53
C ALA A 36 11.60 -24.72 7.93
N GLY A 37 11.57 -25.59 8.94
CA GLY A 37 10.33 -26.14 9.50
C GLY A 37 9.44 -25.08 10.15
N ALA A 38 10.03 -24.17 10.92
CA ALA A 38 9.30 -23.07 11.56
C ALA A 38 8.64 -22.13 10.52
N LEU A 39 9.38 -21.76 9.46
CA LEU A 39 8.86 -20.96 8.34
C LEU A 39 7.78 -21.69 7.54
N GLY A 40 7.91 -23.01 7.34
CA GLY A 40 6.90 -23.80 6.65
C GLY A 40 5.55 -23.88 7.39
N ILE A 41 5.58 -23.92 8.72
CA ILE A 41 4.36 -23.98 9.55
C ILE A 41 3.62 -22.63 9.55
N SER A 42 4.33 -21.51 9.69
CA SER A 42 3.68 -20.18 9.67
C SER A 42 3.06 -19.86 8.30
N ILE A 43 3.74 -20.19 7.20
CA ILE A 43 3.19 -20.03 5.84
C ILE A 43 1.94 -20.90 5.65
N ARG A 44 1.94 -22.15 6.14
CA ARG A 44 0.78 -23.04 6.01
C ARG A 44 -0.45 -22.51 6.78
N ILE A 45 -0.26 -22.04 8.02
CA ILE A 45 -1.35 -21.46 8.83
C ILE A 45 -1.91 -20.18 8.20
N ALA A 46 -1.06 -19.37 7.54
CA ALA A 46 -1.53 -18.22 6.79
C ALA A 46 -2.34 -18.62 5.55
N TYR A 47 -1.93 -19.66 4.83
CA TYR A 47 -2.59 -20.09 3.59
C TYR A 47 -3.92 -20.80 3.84
N GLU A 48 -4.02 -21.66 4.86
CA GLU A 48 -5.28 -22.36 5.20
C GLU A 48 -6.38 -21.35 5.55
N ARG A 49 -6.06 -20.26 6.29
CA ARG A 49 -7.04 -19.19 6.60
C ARG A 49 -7.46 -18.35 5.40
N VAL A 50 -6.57 -18.07 4.44
CA VAL A 50 -6.94 -17.34 3.21
C VAL A 50 -7.81 -18.22 2.31
N VAL A 51 -7.57 -19.53 2.27
CA VAL A 51 -8.42 -20.47 1.54
C VAL A 51 -9.78 -20.62 2.22
N GLU A 52 -9.88 -20.66 3.55
CA GLU A 52 -11.17 -20.64 4.28
C GLU A 52 -11.94 -19.32 4.10
N ALA A 53 -11.26 -18.18 3.97
CA ALA A 53 -11.91 -16.89 3.68
C ALA A 53 -12.46 -16.77 2.25
N ILE A 54 -11.89 -17.51 1.29
CA ILE A 54 -12.31 -17.50 -0.13
C ILE A 54 -13.24 -18.67 -0.47
N GLN A 55 -13.05 -19.82 0.18
CA GLN A 55 -13.97 -20.95 0.20
C GLN A 55 -14.73 -20.90 1.54
N LEU A 56 -15.76 -20.05 1.60
CA LEU A 56 -16.71 -19.99 2.70
C LEU A 56 -17.06 -21.42 3.17
N PRO A 57 -16.69 -21.82 4.39
CA PRO A 57 -17.12 -23.11 4.92
C PRO A 57 -18.65 -23.08 5.05
N GLU A 58 -19.32 -24.13 4.55
CA GLU A 58 -20.76 -24.28 4.73
C GLU A 58 -21.11 -24.30 6.23
N ALA A 59 -21.82 -23.26 6.68
CA ALA A 59 -22.59 -23.21 7.92
C ALA A 59 -21.85 -23.58 9.23
N GLY A 60 -21.01 -22.67 9.73
CA GLY A 60 -21.26 -22.15 11.07
C GLY A 60 -22.42 -21.15 10.97
N GLU A 61 -23.33 -21.11 11.95
CA GLU A 61 -24.61 -20.38 11.90
C GLU A 61 -24.45 -18.89 11.51
N THR A 62 -24.44 -18.61 10.21
CA THR A 62 -24.61 -17.26 9.69
C THR A 62 -26.02 -16.84 10.06
N CYS A 63 -26.19 -15.73 10.77
CA CYS A 63 -27.48 -15.05 10.92
C CYS A 63 -28.17 -15.06 9.55
N GLU A 64 -29.39 -15.64 9.46
CA GLU A 64 -30.09 -15.72 8.19
C GLU A 64 -30.12 -14.31 7.59
N MET A 65 -29.54 -14.15 6.39
CA MET A 65 -29.42 -12.84 5.77
C MET A 65 -30.79 -12.19 5.77
N GLN A 66 -30.92 -11.08 6.53
CA GLN A 66 -32.19 -10.37 6.67
C GLN A 66 -32.79 -10.18 5.29
N ASP A 67 -34.03 -10.65 5.12
CA ASP A 67 -34.76 -10.60 3.87
C ASP A 67 -34.63 -9.19 3.25
N GLU A 68 -34.37 -9.11 1.94
CA GLU A 68 -34.06 -7.84 1.26
C GLU A 68 -35.20 -6.80 1.40
N SER A 69 -36.37 -7.25 1.85
CA SER A 69 -37.52 -6.45 2.27
C SER A 69 -37.28 -5.54 3.49
N GLN A 70 -36.20 -5.73 4.27
CA GLN A 70 -35.88 -4.87 5.42
C GLN A 70 -35.10 -3.59 5.07
N PHE A 71 -34.58 -3.45 3.85
CA PHE A 71 -33.83 -2.25 3.47
C PHE A 71 -34.74 -1.04 3.23
N SER A 72 -34.56 0.01 4.04
CA SER A 72 -35.25 1.29 3.88
C SER A 72 -34.59 2.17 2.81
N GLY A 73 -34.39 1.66 1.59
CA GLY A 73 -33.78 2.45 0.50
C GLY A 73 -33.66 1.75 -0.85
N PRO A 74 -33.46 2.52 -1.95
CA PRO A 74 -33.23 1.96 -3.27
C PRO A 74 -31.78 1.46 -3.41
N MET A 75 -31.60 0.29 -4.02
CA MET A 75 -30.26 -0.23 -4.38
C MET A 75 -29.61 0.56 -5.53
N THR A 76 -30.40 1.21 -6.38
CA THR A 76 -29.92 1.97 -7.54
C THR A 76 -30.29 3.44 -7.43
N ALA A 77 -29.28 4.31 -7.51
CA ALA A 77 -29.42 5.75 -7.72
C ALA A 77 -29.25 6.09 -9.21
N SER A 78 -30.34 6.42 -9.89
CA SER A 78 -30.27 7.08 -11.21
C SER A 78 -29.95 8.56 -11.02
N LEU A 79 -28.96 9.04 -11.77
CA LEU A 79 -28.32 10.35 -11.64
C LEU A 79 -28.18 11.01 -13.02
N GLY A 80 -29.29 11.09 -13.75
CA GLY A 80 -29.26 11.42 -15.19
C GLY A 80 -28.90 10.17 -16.01
N ASP A 81 -27.97 10.30 -16.94
CA ASP A 81 -27.42 9.18 -17.72
C ASP A 81 -26.37 8.35 -16.93
N HIS A 82 -26.08 8.75 -15.68
CA HIS A 82 -25.16 8.07 -14.78
C HIS A 82 -25.93 7.23 -13.73
N SER A 83 -25.29 6.19 -13.16
CA SER A 83 -25.83 5.42 -12.03
C SER A 83 -24.81 5.18 -10.91
N VAL A 84 -25.32 4.97 -9.70
CA VAL A 84 -24.60 4.32 -8.61
C VAL A 84 -25.47 3.19 -8.07
N ASP A 85 -24.92 1.98 -7.99
CA ASP A 85 -25.63 0.76 -7.62
C ASP A 85 -24.97 0.11 -6.40
N LEU A 86 -25.73 -0.19 -5.34
CA LEU A 86 -25.26 -1.00 -4.21
C LEU A 86 -25.24 -2.47 -4.65
N VAL A 87 -24.06 -2.99 -4.96
CA VAL A 87 -23.87 -4.36 -5.47
C VAL A 87 -23.80 -5.39 -4.37
N ARG A 88 -23.12 -5.06 -3.25
CA ARG A 88 -22.83 -6.04 -2.20
C ARG A 88 -22.68 -5.38 -0.84
N ARG A 89 -23.14 -6.10 0.19
CA ARG A 89 -22.82 -5.88 1.59
C ARG A 89 -22.51 -7.23 2.24
N VAL A 90 -21.43 -7.33 3.01
CA VAL A 90 -21.09 -8.50 3.82
C VAL A 90 -20.55 -8.03 5.16
N TYR A 91 -21.22 -8.39 6.25
CA TYR A 91 -20.66 -8.27 7.59
C TYR A 91 -19.84 -9.53 7.94
N ASN A 92 -18.70 -9.34 8.58
CA ASN A 92 -17.85 -10.41 9.12
C ASN A 92 -17.68 -10.16 10.62
N GLU A 93 -18.47 -10.88 11.42
CA GLU A 93 -18.47 -10.86 12.89
C GLU A 93 -17.07 -11.16 13.47
N GLY A 94 -16.31 -12.06 12.84
CA GLY A 94 -14.99 -12.48 13.33
C GLY A 94 -13.91 -11.39 13.30
N ASP A 95 -14.09 -10.37 12.46
CA ASP A 95 -13.20 -9.20 12.35
C ASP A 95 -13.89 -7.87 12.75
N ASP A 96 -15.19 -7.89 13.08
CA ASP A 96 -16.04 -6.69 13.27
C ASP A 96 -15.97 -5.69 12.10
N VAL A 97 -16.12 -6.20 10.86
CA VAL A 97 -16.04 -5.39 9.64
C VAL A 97 -17.20 -5.66 8.70
N THR A 98 -17.90 -4.59 8.28
CA THR A 98 -18.78 -4.63 7.12
C THR A 98 -18.03 -4.18 5.86
N THR A 99 -18.00 -5.05 4.85
CA THR A 99 -17.59 -4.72 3.48
C THR A 99 -18.79 -4.28 2.68
N ILE A 100 -18.70 -3.13 2.00
CA ILE A 100 -19.76 -2.55 1.17
C ILE A 100 -19.18 -2.30 -0.23
N THR A 101 -19.91 -2.65 -1.29
CA THR A 101 -19.49 -2.45 -2.68
C THR A 101 -20.55 -1.66 -3.46
N TYR A 102 -20.16 -0.50 -3.97
CA TYR A 102 -20.95 0.30 -4.91
C TYR A 102 -20.35 0.21 -6.31
N HIS A 103 -21.18 0.05 -7.34
CA HIS A 103 -20.76 0.15 -8.74
C HIS A 103 -21.18 1.52 -9.27
N VAL A 104 -20.23 2.31 -9.74
CA VAL A 104 -20.48 3.66 -10.27
C VAL A 104 -20.33 3.60 -11.78
N THR A 105 -21.37 4.01 -12.51
CA THR A 105 -21.41 4.02 -13.98
C THR A 105 -21.56 5.44 -14.51
N ASN A 106 -20.59 5.87 -15.31
CA ASN A 106 -20.72 6.98 -16.23
C ASN A 106 -21.32 6.52 -17.57
N GLY A 107 -22.61 6.78 -17.78
CA GLY A 107 -23.31 6.43 -19.03
C GLY A 107 -23.43 7.54 -20.07
N GLY A 108 -22.80 8.72 -19.88
CA GLY A 108 -23.01 9.86 -20.78
C GLY A 108 -21.90 10.92 -20.78
N ASP A 109 -22.12 11.97 -21.57
CA ASP A 109 -21.37 13.22 -21.52
C ASP A 109 -22.21 14.27 -20.78
N PRO A 110 -21.62 15.09 -19.88
CA PRO A 110 -20.19 15.17 -19.57
C PRO A 110 -19.69 14.08 -18.60
N SER A 111 -18.38 13.78 -18.64
CA SER A 111 -17.68 12.93 -17.67
C SER A 111 -18.02 13.30 -16.20
N ILE A 112 -18.14 12.27 -15.35
CA ILE A 112 -18.21 12.48 -13.90
C ILE A 112 -16.86 12.99 -13.43
N SER A 113 -16.83 14.15 -12.76
CA SER A 113 -15.60 14.76 -12.24
C SER A 113 -15.29 14.33 -10.80
N HIS A 114 -16.31 14.22 -9.97
CA HIS A 114 -16.24 13.67 -8.60
C HIS A 114 -17.65 13.28 -8.14
N TRP A 115 -17.72 12.52 -7.04
CA TRP A 115 -18.99 12.10 -6.44
C TRP A 115 -18.91 12.03 -4.91
N VAL A 116 -20.08 12.11 -4.26
CA VAL A 116 -20.21 12.16 -2.80
C VAL A 116 -21.28 11.17 -2.33
N LEU A 117 -20.90 10.27 -1.42
CA LEU A 117 -21.82 9.44 -0.64
C LEU A 117 -22.21 10.18 0.64
N GLY A 118 -23.51 10.34 0.87
CA GLY A 118 -24.12 10.97 2.05
C GLY A 118 -24.03 10.15 3.34
N ILE A 119 -22.93 9.39 3.52
CA ILE A 119 -22.66 8.59 4.71
C ILE A 119 -22.39 9.53 5.89
N PRO A 120 -23.04 9.35 7.05
CA PRO A 120 -22.82 10.21 8.22
C PRO A 120 -21.46 9.94 8.85
N SER A 121 -20.86 10.97 9.47
CA SER A 121 -19.53 10.90 10.10
C SER A 121 -19.45 10.01 11.35
N SER A 122 -20.57 9.40 11.77
CA SER A 122 -20.62 8.30 12.75
C SER A 122 -20.10 6.98 12.17
N VAL A 123 -20.11 6.78 10.85
CA VAL A 123 -19.63 5.56 10.21
C VAL A 123 -18.10 5.56 10.15
N LYS A 124 -17.49 4.59 10.83
CA LYS A 124 -16.03 4.47 10.96
C LYS A 124 -15.45 3.68 9.79
N ILE A 125 -15.09 4.38 8.72
CA ILE A 125 -14.35 3.80 7.58
C ILE A 125 -12.97 3.31 8.06
N LEU A 126 -12.63 2.07 7.71
CA LEU A 126 -11.35 1.44 7.96
C LEU A 126 -10.42 1.52 6.73
N ASP A 127 -10.99 1.35 5.54
CA ASP A 127 -10.28 1.39 4.26
C ASP A 127 -11.25 1.64 3.08
N SER A 128 -10.71 2.00 1.90
CA SER A 128 -11.46 2.18 0.65
C SER A 128 -10.62 1.76 -0.57
N SER A 129 -11.26 1.24 -1.61
CA SER A 129 -10.61 0.94 -2.89
C SER A 129 -10.14 2.19 -3.65
N GLU A 130 -10.65 3.38 -3.32
CA GLU A 130 -10.23 4.65 -3.91
C GLU A 130 -9.90 5.71 -2.85
N PRO A 131 -9.00 6.66 -3.14
CA PRO A 131 -8.75 7.81 -2.27
C PRO A 131 -10.04 8.60 -2.03
N TYR A 132 -10.31 8.94 -0.77
CA TYR A 132 -11.47 9.72 -0.37
C TYR A 132 -11.11 10.82 0.63
N GLU A 133 -11.96 11.83 0.73
CA GLU A 133 -11.95 12.83 1.79
C GLU A 133 -13.32 12.94 2.48
N TRP A 134 -13.33 13.36 3.75
CA TRP A 134 -14.55 13.68 4.47
C TRP A 134 -14.91 15.15 4.26
N VAL A 135 -16.12 15.41 3.75
CA VAL A 135 -16.63 16.77 3.50
C VAL A 135 -17.86 17.08 4.37
N SER A 136 -17.81 18.20 5.10
CA SER A 136 -18.95 18.68 5.88
C SER A 136 -20.06 19.31 5.03
N SER A 137 -19.73 19.71 3.79
CA SER A 137 -20.63 20.02 2.67
C SER A 137 -19.73 20.26 1.45
N ASP A 138 -19.80 19.43 0.41
CA ASP A 138 -19.03 19.65 -0.81
C ASP A 138 -19.51 20.94 -1.52
N PRO A 139 -18.64 21.91 -1.83
CA PRO A 139 -19.05 23.17 -2.44
C PRO A 139 -19.67 23.03 -3.84
N SER A 140 -19.45 21.91 -4.54
CA SER A 140 -20.01 21.67 -5.87
C SER A 140 -21.37 20.98 -5.81
N THR A 141 -21.50 19.89 -5.05
CA THR A 141 -22.73 19.09 -5.02
C THR A 141 -23.69 19.51 -3.90
N GLY A 142 -23.18 20.11 -2.82
CA GLY A 142 -23.92 20.47 -1.61
C GLY A 142 -24.12 19.33 -0.61
N THR A 143 -23.70 18.11 -0.96
CA THR A 143 -23.85 16.90 -0.13
C THR A 143 -22.72 16.81 0.91
N SER A 144 -23.01 16.25 2.08
CA SER A 144 -22.04 16.05 3.17
C SER A 144 -21.80 14.56 3.34
N GLY A 145 -20.55 14.15 3.58
CA GLY A 145 -20.18 12.73 3.72
C GLY A 145 -18.81 12.42 3.14
N ILE A 146 -18.71 11.33 2.38
CA ILE A 146 -17.46 10.83 1.78
C ILE A 146 -17.40 11.28 0.32
N LYS A 147 -16.36 12.01 -0.06
CA LYS A 147 -16.12 12.48 -1.42
C LYS A 147 -14.96 11.74 -2.08
N PHE A 148 -15.14 11.35 -3.33
CA PHE A 148 -14.13 10.72 -4.18
C PHE A 148 -13.84 11.63 -5.37
N ASP A 149 -12.60 12.09 -5.47
CA ASP A 149 -12.13 13.00 -6.52
C ASP A 149 -11.71 12.30 -7.83
N THR A 150 -11.77 10.96 -7.88
CA THR A 150 -11.44 10.22 -9.10
C THR A 150 -12.59 10.32 -10.10
N GLY A 151 -12.44 11.18 -11.11
CA GLY A 151 -13.38 11.26 -12.22
C GLY A 151 -13.51 9.96 -13.02
N TYR A 152 -14.62 9.83 -13.75
CA TYR A 152 -14.93 8.75 -14.68
C TYR A 152 -15.09 9.38 -16.05
N GLU A 153 -14.12 9.18 -16.93
CA GLU A 153 -14.23 9.74 -18.28
C GLU A 153 -15.40 9.11 -19.04
N SER A 154 -16.05 9.89 -19.91
CA SER A 154 -16.90 9.27 -20.92
C SER A 154 -16.02 8.42 -21.84
N GLN A 155 -16.59 7.34 -22.38
CA GLN A 155 -15.96 6.61 -23.48
C GLN A 155 -16.04 7.51 -24.70
N GLY A 156 -15.15 8.51 -24.74
CA GLY A 156 -15.19 9.62 -25.68
C GLY A 156 -15.39 9.06 -27.06
N SER A 157 -16.52 9.44 -27.68
CA SER A 157 -17.01 8.86 -28.93
C SER A 157 -15.91 8.97 -29.98
N ASN A 158 -15.11 7.91 -30.11
CA ASN A 158 -13.91 7.94 -30.93
C ASN A 158 -14.41 8.19 -32.35
N PRO A 159 -14.12 9.36 -32.95
CA PRO A 159 -14.65 9.67 -34.25
C PRO A 159 -13.83 8.87 -35.25
N ASP A 160 -14.18 7.59 -35.39
CA ASP A 160 -13.76 6.69 -36.46
C ASP A 160 -14.51 7.09 -37.75
N ASP A 161 -14.46 8.40 -38.02
CA ASP A 161 -14.86 9.05 -39.25
C ASP A 161 -13.77 8.67 -40.25
N GLY A 162 -13.91 7.47 -40.80
CA GLY A 162 -12.99 6.81 -41.72
C GLY A 162 -12.92 7.49 -43.09
N ASN A 163 -12.70 8.81 -43.11
CA ASN A 163 -12.46 9.57 -44.32
C ASN A 163 -10.96 9.69 -44.61
N THR A 164 -10.40 8.59 -45.13
CA THR A 164 -9.06 8.55 -45.70
C THR A 164 -9.02 9.29 -47.04
N GLU A 165 -9.24 10.62 -47.04
CA GLU A 165 -8.89 11.47 -48.18
C GLU A 165 -7.49 12.06 -48.00
N GLU A 166 -6.57 11.48 -48.78
CA GLU A 166 -5.20 11.90 -48.98
C GLU A 166 -5.15 13.34 -49.52
N ASN A 167 -4.95 14.33 -48.64
CA ASN A 167 -4.72 15.71 -49.04
C ASN A 167 -3.39 16.24 -48.50
N THR A 168 -2.34 16.08 -49.31
CA THR A 168 -1.00 16.61 -49.04
C THR A 168 -0.93 18.09 -49.40
N ASP A 169 -1.14 19.00 -48.43
CA ASP A 169 -0.80 20.41 -48.57
C ASP A 169 0.13 20.91 -47.44
N PRO A 170 1.43 21.13 -47.71
CA PRO A 170 2.38 21.63 -46.73
C PRO A 170 2.37 23.17 -46.68
N GLY A 171 1.33 23.77 -46.08
CA GLY A 171 1.16 25.23 -46.10
C GLY A 171 0.37 25.88 -44.96
N ASN A 172 1.09 26.70 -44.17
CA ASN A 172 0.62 27.96 -43.57
C ASN A 172 -0.23 27.98 -42.27
N ASN A 173 0.47 27.94 -41.12
CA ASN A 173 0.53 28.98 -40.07
C ASN A 173 -0.76 29.73 -39.58
N GLY A 174 -1.01 29.68 -38.26
CA GLY A 174 -1.94 30.54 -37.50
C GLY A 174 -2.44 29.85 -36.23
N ASN A 175 -1.82 29.96 -35.05
CA ASN A 175 -1.70 31.10 -34.12
C ASN A 175 -2.92 31.31 -33.19
N ASN A 176 -2.62 31.69 -31.95
CA ASN A 176 -3.50 32.08 -30.83
C ASN A 176 -4.08 30.92 -29.97
N GLY A 177 -4.06 30.95 -28.63
CA GLY A 177 -3.60 32.01 -27.74
C GLY A 177 -3.03 31.53 -26.41
N ASN A 178 -1.89 32.10 -26.02
CA ASN A 178 -1.29 32.02 -24.69
C ASN A 178 -1.57 33.36 -24.00
N ASN A 179 -2.14 33.37 -22.79
CA ASN A 179 -2.39 34.60 -22.05
C ASN A 179 -1.98 34.43 -20.58
N GLY A 180 -0.81 34.95 -20.22
CA GLY A 180 -0.41 35.12 -18.84
C GLY A 180 -0.77 36.50 -18.31
N ASN A 181 -0.73 36.67 -16.99
CA ASN A 181 -0.65 38.01 -16.40
C ASN A 181 0.28 37.96 -15.17
N ASN A 182 1.48 38.52 -15.31
CA ASN A 182 2.40 38.72 -14.20
C ASN A 182 3.04 40.10 -14.34
N GLY A 183 2.52 41.07 -13.57
CA GLY A 183 2.93 42.46 -13.61
C GLY A 183 3.98 42.78 -12.55
N ASN A 184 5.21 43.07 -12.98
CA ASN A 184 6.28 43.55 -12.12
C ASN A 184 6.20 45.09 -11.96
N GLY A 185 6.37 45.59 -10.73
CA GLY A 185 6.41 47.01 -10.40
C GLY A 185 7.34 47.29 -9.23
N ASN A 186 8.55 47.76 -9.52
CA ASN A 186 9.64 47.96 -8.57
C ASN A 186 9.70 49.43 -8.09
N ASN A 187 10.04 49.69 -6.81
CA ASN A 187 10.92 50.82 -6.39
C ASN A 187 11.14 50.91 -4.86
N ASN A 188 12.39 51.20 -4.48
CA ASN A 188 12.97 51.34 -3.13
C ASN A 188 12.80 52.81 -2.60
N PRO A 189 13.02 53.18 -1.32
CA PRO A 189 14.34 53.16 -0.65
C PRO A 189 14.36 52.77 0.85
N ALA A 190 15.58 52.60 1.39
CA ALA A 190 15.89 52.23 2.78
C ALA A 190 15.92 53.39 3.79
N THR A 191 15.92 53.05 5.09
CA THR A 191 16.29 53.92 6.23
C THR A 191 16.98 53.07 7.31
N GLU A 192 18.04 53.59 7.93
CA GLU A 192 18.83 52.91 8.98
C GLU A 192 18.42 53.31 10.42
N GLU A 193 18.68 52.38 11.35
CA GLU A 193 19.02 52.42 12.82
C GLU A 193 19.13 53.76 13.61
N PRO A 194 19.06 53.79 14.99
CA PRO A 194 19.66 52.76 15.90
C PRO A 194 19.04 52.48 17.31
N THR A 195 19.59 51.44 17.96
CA THR A 195 19.90 51.23 19.41
C THR A 195 18.86 51.47 20.53
N GLU A 196 18.69 50.47 21.43
CA GLU A 196 18.95 50.56 22.90
C GLU A 196 19.28 49.17 23.50
N GLU A 197 19.79 49.16 24.74
CA GLU A 197 20.66 48.12 25.35
C GLU A 197 19.93 47.15 26.34
N PRO A 198 20.60 46.12 26.91
CA PRO A 198 19.92 45.02 27.61
C PRO A 198 19.55 45.30 29.08
N THR A 199 18.53 44.59 29.57
CA THR A 199 18.22 44.47 31.02
C THR A 199 18.43 43.04 31.48
N ALA A 200 19.01 42.85 32.66
CA ALA A 200 19.39 41.55 33.20
C ALA A 200 18.66 41.21 34.52
N GLU A 201 18.65 39.90 34.84
CA GLU A 201 18.37 39.30 36.15
C GLU A 201 16.90 39.29 36.65
N PRO A 202 16.51 38.33 37.53
CA PRO A 202 17.36 37.43 38.34
C PRO A 202 17.21 35.91 38.10
N THR A 203 18.21 35.18 38.60
CA THR A 203 18.27 33.72 38.72
C THR A 203 17.56 33.27 40.00
N GLU A 204 16.71 32.23 39.93
CA GLU A 204 16.22 31.50 41.11
C GLU A 204 16.95 30.15 41.28
N GLU A 205 17.10 29.69 42.53
CA GLU A 205 17.87 28.49 42.89
C GLU A 205 17.08 27.19 42.63
N PRO A 206 17.74 26.08 42.24
CA PRO A 206 17.08 24.80 42.02
C PRO A 206 16.75 24.11 43.36
N THR A 207 15.48 23.76 43.55
CA THR A 207 15.04 22.86 44.64
C THR A 207 15.20 21.40 44.17
N GLU A 208 15.82 20.56 44.98
CA GLU A 208 15.97 19.13 44.69
C GLU A 208 14.67 18.34 44.94
N GLU A 209 14.25 17.52 43.98
CA GLU A 209 13.18 16.52 44.15
C GLU A 209 13.70 15.08 43.93
N PRO A 210 13.06 14.06 44.55
CA PRO A 210 13.67 12.75 44.75
C PRO A 210 13.61 11.83 43.53
N THR A 211 14.70 11.09 43.30
CA THR A 211 14.81 10.09 42.23
C THR A 211 14.06 8.80 42.56
N VAL A 212 13.31 8.27 41.59
CA VAL A 212 12.71 6.92 41.62
C VAL A 212 13.16 6.17 40.35
N GLU A 213 13.54 4.90 40.50
CA GLU A 213 14.01 4.07 39.38
C GLU A 213 12.88 3.71 38.39
N ALA A 214 13.16 3.83 37.10
CA ALA A 214 12.20 3.55 36.03
C ALA A 214 12.22 2.08 35.58
N THR A 215 11.03 1.49 35.45
CA THR A 215 10.76 0.20 34.77
C THR A 215 10.09 0.52 33.42
N PRO A 216 10.40 -0.19 32.31
CA PRO A 216 10.07 0.29 30.95
C PRO A 216 8.57 0.27 30.59
N ASP A 217 8.18 1.24 29.75
CA ASP A 217 6.82 1.50 29.25
C ASP A 217 6.53 0.75 27.93
N PRO A 218 5.36 0.06 27.79
CA PRO A 218 5.00 -0.68 26.58
C PRO A 218 4.17 0.08 25.52
N ASN A 219 3.75 1.33 25.72
CA ASN A 219 2.79 2.00 24.83
C ASN A 219 3.44 2.88 23.74
N ASN A 220 3.52 2.36 22.51
CA ASN A 220 3.89 3.10 21.30
C ASN A 220 2.75 3.07 20.27
N GLU A 221 1.75 3.93 20.46
CA GLU A 221 0.61 4.05 19.52
C GLU A 221 1.03 4.84 18.27
N VAL A 222 0.73 4.31 17.09
CA VAL A 222 1.30 4.78 15.83
C VAL A 222 0.64 6.08 15.38
N ALA A 223 1.40 7.18 15.36
CA ALA A 223 0.95 8.46 14.82
C ALA A 223 0.32 8.29 13.41
N PRO A 224 -0.95 8.71 13.21
CA PRO A 224 -1.63 8.55 11.93
C PRO A 224 -1.00 9.44 10.84
N GLY A 225 -1.01 8.96 9.59
CA GLY A 225 -0.66 9.77 8.41
C GLY A 225 0.67 9.48 7.71
N VAL A 226 1.42 8.43 8.07
CA VAL A 226 2.58 7.99 7.26
C VAL A 226 2.08 7.06 6.14
N TYR A 227 1.75 7.66 5.00
CA TYR A 227 1.38 6.92 3.79
C TYR A 227 2.64 6.43 3.06
N ALA A 228 2.73 5.12 2.86
CA ALA A 228 3.66 4.51 1.93
C ALA A 228 2.94 4.24 0.60
N GLN A 229 3.60 4.53 -0.52
CA GLN A 229 3.15 4.14 -1.84
C GLN A 229 3.58 2.70 -2.14
N ASP A 230 2.78 1.99 -2.94
CA ASP A 230 3.11 0.66 -3.42
C ASP A 230 4.40 0.62 -4.23
N LEU A 231 5.07 -0.53 -4.20
CA LEU A 231 6.20 -0.80 -5.08
C LEU A 231 5.70 -1.46 -6.37
N ASP A 232 6.31 -1.07 -7.48
CA ASP A 232 6.05 -1.72 -8.77
C ASP A 232 7.22 -2.60 -9.20
N VAL A 233 6.95 -3.56 -10.09
CA VAL A 233 7.96 -4.45 -10.66
C VAL A 233 7.63 -4.80 -12.11
N CYS A 234 8.65 -4.75 -12.96
CA CYS A 234 8.58 -5.13 -14.37
C CYS A 234 9.84 -5.91 -14.79
N TRP A 235 9.87 -6.43 -16.02
CA TRP A 235 11.02 -7.19 -16.53
C TRP A 235 11.49 -6.79 -17.94
N PHE A 236 12.74 -7.14 -18.25
CA PHE A 236 13.34 -7.12 -19.59
C PHE A 236 13.96 -8.46 -19.96
N ALA A 237 13.91 -8.82 -21.25
CA ALA A 237 14.61 -9.97 -21.80
C ALA A 237 16.13 -9.71 -21.85
N ASN A 238 16.94 -10.57 -21.22
CA ASN A 238 18.39 -10.55 -21.36
C ASN A 238 18.82 -11.39 -22.58
N ASN A 239 18.86 -10.74 -23.74
CA ASN A 239 19.25 -11.38 -25.00
C ASN A 239 20.68 -11.94 -25.00
N ASN A 240 21.55 -11.52 -24.06
CA ASN A 240 22.97 -11.90 -24.05
C ASN A 240 23.25 -13.23 -23.33
N ASN A 241 22.35 -13.72 -22.46
CA ASN A 241 22.58 -14.87 -21.58
C ASN A 241 21.61 -16.05 -21.79
N GLY A 242 21.02 -16.20 -22.98
CA GLY A 242 20.23 -17.40 -23.30
C GLY A 242 18.85 -17.47 -22.64
N GLY A 243 18.13 -16.35 -22.58
CA GLY A 243 16.74 -16.31 -22.09
C GLY A 243 16.61 -16.07 -20.59
N GLU A 244 17.57 -15.38 -19.97
CA GLU A 244 17.41 -14.84 -18.62
C GLU A 244 16.47 -13.63 -18.62
N TYR A 245 15.79 -13.43 -17.50
CA TYR A 245 15.02 -12.23 -17.22
C TYR A 245 15.85 -11.26 -16.36
N VAL A 246 15.68 -9.96 -16.57
CA VAL A 246 16.18 -8.93 -15.64
C VAL A 246 14.97 -8.22 -15.06
N TRP A 247 14.85 -8.25 -13.74
CA TRP A 247 13.74 -7.65 -13.03
C TRP A 247 14.13 -6.25 -12.56
N TYR A 248 13.17 -5.34 -12.60
CA TYR A 248 13.33 -3.96 -12.17
C TYR A 248 12.23 -3.66 -11.16
N ILE A 249 12.61 -3.32 -9.94
CA ILE A 249 11.71 -2.89 -8.87
C ILE A 249 11.73 -1.36 -8.84
N TYR A 250 10.58 -0.72 -8.76
CA TYR A 250 10.46 0.72 -8.54
C TYR A 250 9.92 0.98 -7.13
N ASN A 251 10.73 1.67 -6.32
CA ASN A 251 10.32 2.15 -5.01
C ASN A 251 10.14 3.68 -5.03
N PRO A 252 8.90 4.20 -5.15
CA PRO A 252 8.64 5.65 -5.14
C PRO A 252 8.86 6.30 -3.78
N ASN A 253 8.99 5.52 -2.70
CA ASN A 253 9.06 6.04 -1.34
C ASN A 253 10.43 6.66 -1.02
N PRO A 254 10.47 7.83 -0.36
CA PRO A 254 11.71 8.34 0.24
C PRO A 254 12.17 7.43 1.39
N SER A 255 13.49 7.43 1.64
CA SER A 255 14.16 6.63 2.67
C SER A 255 15.12 7.54 3.45
N PRO A 256 14.77 7.96 4.69
CA PRO A 256 13.55 7.67 5.42
C PRO A 256 12.29 8.35 4.82
N LEU A 257 11.11 7.83 5.17
CA LEU A 257 9.80 8.37 4.79
C LEU A 257 9.56 9.78 5.35
N ILE A 258 10.07 10.03 6.57
CA ILE A 258 10.03 11.34 7.23
C ILE A 258 11.45 11.70 7.65
N GLN A 259 11.91 12.89 7.29
CA GLN A 259 13.24 13.37 7.63
C GLN A 259 13.43 13.40 9.16
N GLY A 260 14.53 12.81 9.65
CA GLY A 260 14.83 12.67 11.08
C GLY A 260 14.22 11.45 11.76
N GLN A 261 13.32 10.70 11.11
CA GLN A 261 12.81 9.42 11.62
C GLN A 261 13.56 8.24 10.98
N GLN A 262 13.43 7.05 11.57
CA GLN A 262 13.97 5.79 11.02
C GLN A 262 12.96 5.01 10.17
N LYS A 263 11.70 5.49 10.10
CA LYS A 263 10.63 4.95 9.26
C LYS A 263 11.04 4.91 7.79
N LYS A 264 10.96 3.74 7.16
CA LYS A 264 11.21 3.55 5.72
C LYS A 264 10.49 2.33 5.17
N VAL A 265 10.16 2.37 3.88
CA VAL A 265 9.70 1.16 3.18
C VAL A 265 10.91 0.29 2.86
N ARG A 266 10.80 -0.99 3.22
CA ARG A 266 11.74 -2.05 2.89
C ARG A 266 11.05 -3.11 2.06
N PHE A 267 11.82 -3.83 1.28
CA PHE A 267 11.31 -4.93 0.46
C PHE A 267 12.21 -6.17 0.47
N ASN A 268 11.54 -7.32 0.37
CA ASN A 268 12.14 -8.60 0.01
C ASN A 268 11.70 -8.94 -1.41
N TRP A 269 12.51 -9.70 -2.13
CA TRP A 269 12.15 -10.21 -3.45
C TRP A 269 12.60 -11.65 -3.62
N PHE A 270 11.84 -12.38 -4.43
CA PHE A 270 11.97 -13.81 -4.64
C PHE A 270 11.72 -14.12 -6.11
N THR A 271 12.52 -15.00 -6.70
CA THR A 271 12.30 -15.44 -8.08
C THR A 271 12.03 -16.93 -8.12
N HIS A 272 11.11 -17.34 -8.99
CA HIS A 272 10.62 -18.72 -9.07
C HIS A 272 10.61 -19.17 -10.53
N LYS A 273 10.93 -20.45 -10.79
CA LYS A 273 10.89 -20.99 -12.16
C LYS A 273 9.48 -20.98 -12.75
N ASN A 274 8.49 -21.43 -11.97
CA ASN A 274 7.10 -21.65 -12.35
C ASN A 274 6.16 -21.15 -11.24
N ASN A 275 4.89 -20.89 -11.55
CA ASN A 275 3.85 -20.58 -10.56
C ASN A 275 3.70 -21.73 -9.55
N GLY A 276 3.40 -21.41 -8.30
CA GLY A 276 3.19 -22.40 -7.22
C GLY A 276 4.44 -23.12 -6.72
N ASN A 277 5.64 -22.85 -7.26
CA ASN A 277 6.88 -23.33 -6.64
C ASN A 277 7.23 -22.46 -5.42
N THR A 278 6.92 -22.94 -4.22
CA THR A 278 7.18 -22.26 -2.94
C THR A 278 8.66 -21.99 -2.67
N ASN A 279 9.58 -22.72 -3.30
CA ASN A 279 11.01 -22.57 -3.09
C ASN A 279 11.61 -21.57 -4.11
N PRO A 280 12.02 -20.36 -3.69
CA PRO A 280 12.66 -19.41 -4.61
C PRO A 280 14.02 -19.94 -5.08
N ILE A 281 14.37 -19.67 -6.33
CA ILE A 281 15.69 -20.02 -6.90
C ILE A 281 16.74 -18.95 -6.61
N GLN A 282 16.30 -17.72 -6.37
CA GLN A 282 17.11 -16.59 -5.92
C GLN A 282 16.19 -15.67 -5.11
N PHE A 283 16.73 -15.04 -4.08
CA PHE A 283 16.00 -14.08 -3.26
C PHE A 283 16.96 -13.04 -2.66
N GLY A 284 16.40 -11.96 -2.13
CA GLY A 284 17.14 -10.95 -1.40
C GLY A 284 16.20 -10.16 -0.48
N ASN A 285 16.68 -9.81 0.71
CA ASN A 285 15.83 -9.33 1.81
C ASN A 285 16.24 -7.93 2.29
N SER A 286 15.28 -7.19 2.85
CA SER A 286 15.49 -5.92 3.58
C SER A 286 16.17 -4.79 2.78
N TYR A 287 15.93 -4.72 1.47
CA TYR A 287 16.37 -3.59 0.64
C TYR A 287 15.56 -2.33 1.00
N ASP A 288 16.23 -1.20 1.22
CA ASP A 288 15.62 0.13 1.48
C ASP A 288 16.02 1.18 0.43
N GLN A 289 16.42 0.72 -0.76
CA GLN A 289 16.78 1.55 -1.90
C GLN A 289 15.54 2.21 -2.51
N THR A 290 15.68 3.48 -2.90
CA THR A 290 14.64 4.27 -3.56
C THR A 290 14.82 4.26 -5.09
N ASN A 291 13.78 4.62 -5.83
CA ASN A 291 13.73 4.61 -7.29
C ASN A 291 13.91 3.20 -7.88
N TRP A 292 14.48 3.12 -9.09
CA TRP A 292 14.65 1.88 -9.84
C TRP A 292 15.83 1.05 -9.34
N HIS A 293 15.54 -0.17 -8.88
CA HIS A 293 16.51 -1.17 -8.49
C HIS A 293 16.53 -2.34 -9.47
N ARG A 294 17.69 -2.59 -10.10
CA ARG A 294 17.90 -3.67 -11.06
C ARG A 294 18.29 -4.97 -10.35
N GLN A 295 17.47 -6.01 -10.50
CA GLN A 295 17.77 -7.37 -10.07
C GLN A 295 18.13 -8.27 -11.25
N SER A 296 19.39 -8.70 -11.29
CA SER A 296 19.88 -9.65 -12.28
C SER A 296 19.67 -11.07 -11.75
N THR A 297 18.75 -11.82 -12.34
CA THR A 297 18.63 -13.25 -12.06
C THR A 297 19.56 -14.06 -12.96
N ASN A 298 20.41 -14.88 -12.34
CA ASN A 298 21.36 -15.78 -13.03
C ASN A 298 20.72 -17.09 -13.50
N THR A 299 19.38 -17.13 -13.51
CA THR A 299 18.57 -18.32 -13.71
C THR A 299 17.23 -17.94 -14.34
N GLN A 300 16.59 -18.89 -15.01
CA GLN A 300 15.31 -18.74 -15.72
C GLN A 300 14.10 -18.64 -14.75
N GLY A 301 14.14 -17.68 -13.83
CA GLY A 301 13.01 -17.37 -12.96
C GLY A 301 11.95 -16.60 -13.73
N SER A 302 10.92 -17.29 -14.24
CA SER A 302 9.83 -16.66 -15.02
C SER A 302 8.74 -16.01 -14.17
N TYR A 303 8.86 -16.11 -12.84
CA TYR A 303 7.99 -15.48 -11.86
C TYR A 303 8.82 -14.71 -10.83
N PHE A 304 8.27 -13.59 -10.37
CA PHE A 304 8.88 -12.70 -9.38
C PHE A 304 7.83 -12.35 -8.32
N THR A 305 8.17 -12.54 -7.05
CA THR A 305 7.37 -12.09 -5.91
C THR A 305 8.13 -10.98 -5.21
N LEU A 306 7.47 -9.86 -5.00
CA LEU A 306 7.95 -8.70 -4.26
C LEU A 306 7.07 -8.54 -3.01
N GLU A 307 7.68 -8.51 -1.84
CA GLU A 307 7.02 -8.23 -0.55
C GLU A 307 7.57 -6.91 -0.02
N TRP A 308 6.73 -6.00 0.46
CA TRP A 308 7.19 -4.76 1.09
C TRP A 308 6.50 -4.46 2.40
N PHE A 309 7.23 -3.77 3.26
CA PHE A 309 6.87 -3.53 4.65
C PHE A 309 7.43 -2.19 5.14
N LEU A 310 6.69 -1.56 6.04
CA LEU A 310 7.16 -0.42 6.82
C LEU A 310 8.10 -0.95 7.90
N TRP A 311 9.34 -0.44 7.91
CA TRP A 311 10.30 -0.70 8.97
C TRP A 311 10.50 0.56 9.80
N ASP A 312 10.40 0.44 11.13
CA ASP A 312 10.65 1.52 12.08
C ASP A 312 11.38 0.98 13.31
N ASN A 313 12.67 1.29 13.46
CA ASN A 313 13.48 0.91 14.63
C ASN A 313 13.43 -0.58 15.04
N GLY A 314 13.23 -1.49 14.08
CA GLY A 314 13.11 -2.93 14.32
C GLY A 314 11.67 -3.45 14.32
N PHE A 315 10.67 -2.58 14.48
CA PHE A 315 9.28 -2.92 14.19
C PHE A 315 9.08 -3.09 12.68
N VAL A 316 8.27 -4.07 12.30
CA VAL A 316 7.93 -4.41 10.91
C VAL A 316 6.41 -4.48 10.81
N ARG A 317 5.85 -3.77 9.84
CA ARG A 317 4.44 -3.86 9.45
C ARG A 317 4.36 -4.10 7.95
N ASP A 318 3.74 -5.21 7.55
CA ASP A 318 3.52 -5.52 6.14
C ASP A 318 2.66 -4.45 5.46
N LEU A 319 2.97 -4.15 4.18
CA LEU A 319 2.32 -3.13 3.37
C LEU A 319 1.84 -3.64 2.00
N GLY A 320 2.19 -4.88 1.64
CA GLY A 320 1.74 -5.48 0.39
C GLY A 320 2.66 -6.57 -0.13
N THR A 321 2.12 -7.38 -1.05
CA THR A 321 2.85 -8.42 -1.79
C THR A 321 2.37 -8.48 -3.23
N LYS A 322 3.27 -8.47 -4.22
CA LYS A 322 2.97 -8.52 -5.65
C LYS A 322 3.74 -9.66 -6.30
N THR A 323 3.04 -10.64 -6.87
CA THR A 323 3.64 -11.71 -7.67
C THR A 323 3.27 -11.51 -9.13
N ILE A 324 4.27 -11.41 -10.01
CA ILE A 324 4.09 -11.27 -11.45
C ILE A 324 4.82 -12.36 -12.22
N ARG A 325 4.39 -12.56 -13.47
CA ARG A 325 5.04 -13.45 -14.43
C ARG A 325 5.74 -12.62 -15.50
N ALA A 326 6.82 -13.14 -16.08
CA ALA A 326 7.49 -12.54 -17.23
C ALA A 326 6.68 -12.72 -18.54
N THR A 327 5.53 -12.05 -18.63
CA THR A 327 4.67 -11.91 -19.82
C THR A 327 4.85 -10.51 -20.43
N GLU A 328 4.46 -10.30 -21.69
CA GLU A 328 4.57 -8.98 -22.34
C GLU A 328 3.80 -7.87 -21.60
N GLU A 329 2.74 -8.21 -20.87
CA GLU A 329 1.97 -7.33 -19.96
C GLU A 329 2.84 -6.67 -18.87
N TYR A 330 3.72 -7.43 -18.22
CA TYR A 330 4.61 -6.93 -17.16
C TYR A 330 5.99 -6.52 -17.68
N ARG A 331 6.15 -6.39 -18.99
CA ARG A 331 7.42 -5.98 -19.59
C ARG A 331 7.63 -4.49 -19.37
N CYS A 332 8.83 -4.09 -18.96
CA CYS A 332 9.14 -2.69 -18.73
C CYS A 332 9.01 -1.89 -20.03
N HIS A 333 7.99 -1.02 -20.13
CA HIS A 333 7.76 -0.16 -21.30
C HIS A 333 8.76 1.00 -21.40
N PHE A 334 9.36 1.39 -20.28
CA PHE A 334 10.40 2.41 -20.23
C PHE A 334 11.75 1.76 -19.90
N TYR A 335 12.77 2.00 -20.74
CA TYR A 335 14.15 1.84 -20.29
C TYR A 335 14.45 3.00 -19.32
N PRO A 336 14.66 2.75 -18.02
CA PRO A 336 15.30 3.77 -17.20
C PRO A 336 16.68 4.00 -17.79
N ASN A 337 16.96 5.22 -18.27
CA ASN A 337 18.30 5.64 -18.63
C ASN A 337 19.15 5.62 -17.36
N THR A 338 19.74 4.47 -17.04
CA THR A 338 20.48 4.27 -15.79
C THR A 338 21.67 5.23 -15.76
N PRO A 339 21.74 6.20 -14.83
CA PRO A 339 23.00 6.87 -14.55
C PRO A 339 24.00 5.80 -14.07
N ASN A 340 25.27 5.98 -14.44
CA ASN A 340 26.28 4.93 -14.32
C ASN A 340 26.71 4.76 -12.85
N TYR A 341 26.07 3.85 -12.10
CA TYR A 341 26.19 3.68 -10.64
C TYR A 341 27.53 3.06 -10.13
N ASN A 342 28.66 3.42 -10.73
CA ASN A 342 29.99 2.97 -10.29
C ASN A 342 30.67 3.91 -9.26
N THR A 343 29.97 4.92 -8.74
CA THR A 343 30.47 5.81 -7.68
C THR A 343 29.97 5.38 -6.30
N PRO A 344 30.87 5.08 -5.33
CA PRO A 344 30.47 4.81 -3.95
C PRO A 344 29.81 6.03 -3.29
N PRO A 345 28.80 5.85 -2.41
CA PRO A 345 28.18 6.96 -1.70
C PRO A 345 29.17 7.59 -0.70
N GLN A 346 29.30 8.93 -0.75
CA GLN A 346 29.98 9.69 0.30
C GLN A 346 29.09 9.77 1.55
N ALA A 347 29.68 9.52 2.73
CA ALA A 347 28.96 9.57 4.00
C ALA A 347 28.65 11.02 4.39
N ALA A 348 27.37 11.30 4.68
CA ALA A 348 26.95 12.55 5.32
C ALA A 348 27.01 12.42 6.86
N SER A 349 27.49 13.47 7.53
CA SER A 349 27.66 13.54 8.98
C SER A 349 26.34 13.75 9.75
N GLN A 350 26.17 13.07 10.88
CA GLN A 350 25.00 13.21 11.77
C GLN A 350 25.15 14.38 12.77
N PRO A 351 24.03 15.01 13.19
CA PRO A 351 23.96 15.85 14.39
C PRO A 351 23.55 15.05 15.66
N THR A 352 23.80 15.63 16.83
CA THR A 352 23.68 15.01 18.17
C THR A 352 22.31 15.17 18.85
N SER A 353 22.11 14.41 19.93
CA SER A 353 20.86 14.15 20.68
C SER A 353 20.31 15.29 21.56
N VAL A 354 19.02 15.18 21.90
CA VAL A 354 18.32 15.92 22.98
C VAL A 354 17.34 14.95 23.67
N ASP A 355 17.32 14.94 25.01
CA ASP A 355 16.46 14.09 25.86
C ASP A 355 15.40 14.92 26.62
N VAL A 356 14.15 14.43 26.74
CA VAL A 356 13.14 14.85 27.74
C VAL A 356 12.17 13.68 28.06
N ALA A 357 11.73 13.54 29.32
CA ALA A 357 10.76 12.53 29.81
C ALA A 357 9.51 13.20 30.45
N PHE A 358 8.27 12.85 30.07
CA PHE A 358 7.31 11.86 30.66
C PHE A 358 6.76 12.12 32.08
N PHE A 359 5.43 12.21 32.25
CA PHE A 359 4.56 11.15 32.85
C PHE A 359 3.07 11.57 33.02
N ALA A 360 2.15 10.59 33.00
CA ALA A 360 0.71 10.71 33.27
C ALA A 360 0.08 9.34 33.69
N PRO A 361 -1.20 9.29 34.10
CA PRO A 361 -2.01 8.06 34.23
C PRO A 361 -3.36 8.11 33.46
N GLN A 362 -4.09 7.03 33.13
CA GLN A 362 -3.86 5.57 33.06
C GLN A 362 -5.07 4.90 32.33
N SER A 363 -4.98 3.59 32.02
CA SER A 363 -6.09 2.67 31.65
C SER A 363 -6.72 2.85 30.23
N ILE A 364 -7.32 1.84 29.55
CA ILE A 364 -7.48 0.39 29.84
C ILE A 364 -7.68 -0.46 28.54
N ALA A 365 -7.35 -1.75 28.61
CA ALA A 365 -7.74 -2.92 27.77
C ALA A 365 -7.73 -2.89 26.21
N ASP A 366 -6.66 -3.47 25.65
CA ASP A 366 -6.60 -4.50 24.58
C ASP A 366 -7.64 -4.58 23.43
N THR A 367 -7.20 -4.26 22.20
CA THR A 367 -7.73 -4.84 20.92
C THR A 367 -6.71 -4.70 19.77
N ALA A 368 -5.70 -5.58 19.70
CA ALA A 368 -4.56 -5.41 18.77
C ALA A 368 -4.23 -6.67 17.91
N ALA A 369 -5.22 -7.21 17.19
CA ALA A 369 -5.00 -8.34 16.28
C ALA A 369 -5.85 -8.35 14.99
N LEU A 370 -6.46 -7.21 14.60
CA LEU A 370 -7.17 -7.12 13.32
C LEU A 370 -6.18 -6.94 12.16
N LYS A 371 -6.07 -7.97 11.32
CA LYS A 371 -5.38 -7.88 10.03
C LYS A 371 -6.19 -6.97 9.12
N ARG A 372 -5.62 -5.83 8.71
CA ARG A 372 -6.23 -5.03 7.63
C ARG A 372 -6.25 -5.84 6.35
N PHE A 373 -7.46 -6.02 5.82
CA PHE A 373 -7.72 -6.63 4.52
C PHE A 373 -7.45 -5.57 3.44
N GLU A 374 -6.37 -5.72 2.67
CA GLU A 374 -5.95 -4.74 1.65
C GLU A 374 -6.92 -4.76 0.46
N ILE A 375 -7.78 -3.74 0.37
CA ILE A 375 -8.88 -3.68 -0.60
C ILE A 375 -8.44 -3.19 -2.00
N GLY A 376 -7.25 -2.58 -2.11
CA GLY A 376 -6.71 -1.95 -3.33
C GLY A 376 -6.48 -2.85 -4.56
N ARG A 377 -7.10 -4.03 -4.62
CA ARG A 377 -7.05 -4.98 -5.74
C ARG A 377 -8.42 -5.51 -6.20
N MET A 378 -9.52 -4.98 -5.67
CA MET A 378 -10.88 -5.26 -6.18
C MET A 378 -11.44 -4.10 -7.02
N ASN A 379 -10.67 -3.65 -8.01
CA ASN A 379 -11.25 -3.06 -9.22
C ASN A 379 -11.40 -4.23 -10.21
N THR A 380 -12.63 -4.53 -10.63
CA THR A 380 -12.94 -5.67 -11.51
C THR A 380 -12.64 -5.40 -12.98
N ASN A 381 -12.23 -4.19 -13.33
CA ASN A 381 -11.60 -3.89 -14.62
C ASN A 381 -10.13 -4.33 -14.63
N ASP A 382 -9.65 -4.89 -15.75
CA ASP A 382 -8.31 -5.47 -15.94
C ASP A 382 -7.11 -4.51 -15.67
N ASN A 383 -7.35 -3.23 -15.37
CA ASN A 383 -6.33 -2.25 -15.00
C ASN A 383 -6.84 -1.28 -13.91
N PRO A 384 -6.32 -1.34 -12.67
CA PRO A 384 -6.75 -0.44 -11.58
C PRO A 384 -6.33 1.02 -11.79
N TYR A 385 -5.46 1.31 -12.77
CA TYR A 385 -5.07 2.66 -13.17
C TYR A 385 -5.77 3.15 -14.44
N ASP A 386 -6.75 2.41 -14.97
CA ASP A 386 -7.55 2.92 -16.09
C ASP A 386 -8.60 3.93 -15.60
N VAL A 387 -8.14 5.17 -15.40
CA VAL A 387 -8.97 6.35 -15.12
C VAL A 387 -9.98 6.68 -16.24
N ARG A 388 -9.96 5.94 -17.36
CA ARG A 388 -10.91 6.06 -18.47
C ARG A 388 -12.00 4.98 -18.44
N ALA A 389 -12.03 4.14 -17.41
CA ALA A 389 -13.12 3.18 -17.21
C ALA A 389 -14.45 3.95 -16.99
N THR A 390 -15.42 3.69 -17.87
CA THR A 390 -16.77 4.25 -17.75
C THR A 390 -17.53 3.71 -16.55
N ALA A 391 -17.14 2.57 -15.98
CA ALA A 391 -17.72 2.08 -14.74
C ALA A 391 -16.66 1.41 -13.85
N ARG A 392 -16.79 1.51 -12.52
CA ARG A 392 -15.89 0.88 -11.54
C ARG A 392 -16.64 0.44 -10.28
N ASP A 393 -16.14 -0.63 -9.67
CA ASP A 393 -16.52 -1.04 -8.31
C ASP A 393 -15.72 -0.25 -7.27
N ILE A 394 -16.42 0.25 -6.26
CA ILE A 394 -15.91 1.01 -5.13
C ILE A 394 -16.22 0.24 -3.87
N VAL A 395 -15.18 -0.25 -3.19
CA VAL A 395 -15.33 -1.08 -2.00
C VAL A 395 -14.92 -0.28 -0.76
N LEU A 396 -15.78 -0.28 0.25
CA LEU A 396 -15.55 0.32 1.56
C LEU A 396 -15.49 -0.76 2.64
N LEU A 397 -14.53 -0.62 3.55
CA LEU A 397 -14.56 -1.32 4.84
C LEU A 397 -15.02 -0.35 5.92
N VAL A 398 -16.01 -0.73 6.71
CA VAL A 398 -16.46 0.02 7.88
C VAL A 398 -16.42 -0.87 9.14
N SER A 399 -16.02 -0.31 10.27
CA SER A 399 -15.91 -0.99 11.57
C SER A 399 -17.29 -1.13 12.20
N GLY A 400 -17.71 -2.34 12.52
CA GLY A 400 -19.08 -2.62 12.98
C GLY A 400 -19.97 -3.29 11.92
N GLU A 401 -21.04 -3.92 12.38
CA GLU A 401 -22.28 -4.07 11.62
C GLU A 401 -23.06 -2.74 11.60
N TYR A 402 -23.81 -2.48 10.53
CA TYR A 402 -24.61 -1.27 10.38
C TYR A 402 -26.04 -1.56 9.91
N GLU A 403 -26.96 -0.74 10.41
CA GLU A 403 -28.29 -0.50 9.83
C GLU A 403 -28.14 0.39 8.59
N PHE A 404 -28.92 0.08 7.54
CA PHE A 404 -28.85 0.76 6.25
C PHE A 404 -30.20 1.40 5.89
N GLU A 405 -30.15 2.68 5.52
CA GLU A 405 -31.30 3.47 5.10
C GLU A 405 -30.98 4.28 3.82
N ALA A 406 -31.99 4.92 3.24
CA ALA A 406 -31.84 5.82 2.10
C ALA A 406 -31.07 7.08 2.48
N GLY A 407 -29.79 7.15 2.10
CA GLY A 407 -28.98 8.36 2.16
C GLY A 407 -28.91 9.08 0.80
N GLU A 408 -28.46 10.33 0.81
CA GLU A 408 -28.23 11.09 -0.42
C GLU A 408 -26.95 10.60 -1.13
N VAL A 409 -26.98 10.47 -2.44
CA VAL A 409 -25.78 10.35 -3.28
C VAL A 409 -25.81 11.43 -4.35
N SER A 410 -24.66 12.03 -4.62
CA SER A 410 -24.53 13.06 -5.64
C SER A 410 -23.28 12.91 -6.48
N ILE A 411 -23.37 13.39 -7.72
CA ILE A 411 -22.27 13.42 -8.68
C ILE A 411 -22.17 14.83 -9.27
N LYS A 412 -20.96 15.24 -9.65
CA LYS A 412 -20.73 16.42 -10.47
C LYS A 412 -20.27 15.99 -11.86
N ALA A 413 -21.08 16.26 -12.88
CA ALA A 413 -20.78 15.97 -14.27
C ALA A 413 -20.65 17.31 -15.04
N GLY A 414 -19.43 17.72 -15.37
CA GLY A 414 -19.17 19.03 -15.99
C GLY A 414 -19.68 20.22 -15.14
N GLN A 415 -20.72 20.91 -15.61
CA GLN A 415 -21.41 21.98 -14.86
C GLN A 415 -22.68 21.49 -14.14
N GLU A 416 -23.10 20.26 -14.38
CA GLU A 416 -24.31 19.66 -13.84
C GLU A 416 -24.02 18.97 -12.51
N VAL A 417 -25.06 18.92 -11.66
CA VAL A 417 -25.05 18.24 -10.37
C VAL A 417 -26.31 17.39 -10.31
N HIS A 418 -26.13 16.08 -10.29
CA HIS A 418 -27.22 15.15 -10.11
C HIS A 418 -27.21 14.67 -8.67
N ARG A 419 -28.40 14.55 -8.08
CA ARG A 419 -28.62 14.00 -6.74
C ARG A 419 -29.71 12.95 -6.79
N SER A 420 -29.55 11.91 -6.00
CA SER A 420 -30.49 10.81 -5.88
C SER A 420 -30.41 10.25 -4.47
N THR A 421 -31.17 9.20 -4.18
CA THR A 421 -31.02 8.42 -2.94
C THR A 421 -30.51 7.02 -3.25
N ILE A 422 -29.75 6.45 -2.31
CA ILE A 422 -29.26 5.07 -2.35
C ILE A 422 -29.19 4.53 -0.93
N THR A 423 -29.26 3.21 -0.77
CA THR A 423 -29.07 2.53 0.52
C THR A 423 -27.63 2.69 1.03
N LEU A 424 -27.45 3.38 2.16
CA LEU A 424 -26.17 3.70 2.81
C LEU A 424 -26.14 3.21 4.27
N PRO A 425 -24.97 2.92 4.87
CA PRO A 425 -24.87 2.71 6.32
C PRO A 425 -25.16 4.00 7.08
N VAL A 426 -26.01 3.95 8.12
CA VAL A 426 -26.42 5.15 8.89
C VAL A 426 -26.09 5.02 10.38
N ARG A 427 -26.42 3.89 10.99
CA ARG A 427 -26.26 3.61 12.42
C ARG A 427 -25.53 2.29 12.61
N GLN A 428 -24.51 2.25 13.46
CA GLN A 428 -23.87 0.99 13.85
C GLN A 428 -24.87 0.19 14.70
N THR A 429 -25.13 -1.07 14.38
CA THR A 429 -25.91 -1.95 15.26
C THR A 429 -25.05 -2.27 16.48
N THR A 430 -25.67 -2.27 17.66
CA THR A 430 -25.05 -2.73 18.90
C THR A 430 -25.62 -4.09 19.25
N ASP A 431 -24.82 -4.99 19.82
CA ASP A 431 -25.21 -6.37 20.15
C ASP A 431 -26.54 -6.48 20.94
N ASP A 432 -26.88 -5.44 21.72
CA ASP A 432 -28.14 -5.29 22.46
C ASP A 432 -29.41 -5.23 21.56
N ASP A 433 -29.30 -4.97 20.26
CA ASP A 433 -30.42 -4.88 19.30
C ASP A 433 -30.82 -6.26 18.70
N CYS A 434 -30.18 -7.36 19.12
CA CYS A 434 -30.35 -8.72 18.55
C CYS A 434 -31.14 -9.74 19.41
N GLU A 435 -31.89 -9.30 20.45
CA GLU A 435 -32.72 -10.18 21.33
C GLU A 435 -34.09 -10.61 20.75
#